data_AF-A0A7K2P7I4-F1
#
_entry.id   AF-A0A7K2P7I4-F1
#
_cell.length_a   1.000
_cell.length_b   1.000
_cell.length_c   1.000
_cell.angle_alpha   90.00
_cell.angle_beta   90.00
_cell.angle_gamma   90.00
#
_symmetry.space_group_name_H-M   'P 1'
#
loop_
_entity.id
_entity.type
_entity.pdbx_description
1 polymer ?
#
loop_
_entity_poly.entity_id
_entity_poly.type
_entity_poly.pdbx_seq_one_letter_code
_entity_poly.pdbx_strand_id
1 'polypeptide(L)'
;TVADGTGAPVASVESLLLRPLSKDALREAASTARDGLFRVAWNTLPATDTTATDTTGWAVVGDVTVDGATRHASLDAVRAEGSVPRTVVFTPPVPDGDVPEAAHTALRDAL
;
A
#
# COMPACT_ATOMS: atom_id res chain seq x y z
N THR A 1 -18.55 -13.36 -26.59
CA THR A 1 -18.45 -13.35 -25.12
C THR A 1 -17.09 -13.92 -24.73
N VAL A 2 -16.53 -13.47 -23.62
CA VAL A 2 -15.34 -14.05 -22.98
C VAL A 2 -15.83 -14.84 -21.77
N ALA A 3 -15.24 -16.00 -21.50
CA ALA A 3 -15.59 -16.86 -20.37
C ALA A 3 -14.35 -17.17 -19.52
N ASP A 4 -14.57 -17.50 -18.24
CA ASP A 4 -13.54 -17.98 -17.34
C ASP A 4 -13.17 -19.46 -17.61
N GLY A 5 -12.27 -20.01 -16.81
CA GLY A 5 -11.82 -21.41 -16.93
C GLY A 5 -12.89 -22.46 -16.61
N THR A 6 -14.02 -22.07 -16.02
CA THR A 6 -15.17 -22.95 -15.76
C THR A 6 -16.19 -22.90 -16.90
N GLY A 7 -16.03 -21.99 -17.85
CA GLY A 7 -16.95 -21.74 -18.96
C GLY A 7 -18.03 -20.70 -18.64
N ALA A 8 -17.99 -20.06 -17.46
CA ALA A 8 -18.93 -18.99 -17.12
C ALA A 8 -18.55 -17.69 -17.86
N PRO A 9 -19.49 -17.00 -18.52
CA PRO A 9 -19.19 -15.77 -19.26
C PRO A 9 -18.78 -14.65 -18.30
N VAL A 10 -17.62 -14.04 -18.54
CA VAL A 10 -17.07 -12.91 -17.78
C VAL A 10 -17.16 -11.58 -18.52
N ALA A 11 -17.35 -11.58 -19.85
CA ALA A 11 -17.60 -10.36 -20.62
C ALA A 11 -18.43 -10.64 -21.89
N SER A 12 -19.20 -9.65 -22.34
CA SER A 12 -19.91 -9.69 -23.61
C SER A 12 -19.83 -8.33 -24.30
N VAL A 13 -19.83 -8.36 -25.63
CA VAL A 13 -19.86 -7.17 -26.47
C VAL A 13 -20.72 -7.50 -27.68
N GLU A 14 -21.62 -6.59 -28.02
CA GLU A 14 -22.55 -6.73 -29.15
C GLU A 14 -21.85 -6.43 -30.48
N SER A 15 -20.97 -5.43 -30.53
CA SER A 15 -20.21 -5.05 -31.71
C SER A 15 -18.83 -4.49 -31.34
N LEU A 16 -17.78 -4.89 -32.06
CA LEU A 16 -16.41 -4.43 -31.90
C LEU A 16 -15.85 -4.02 -33.26
N LEU A 17 -15.45 -2.75 -33.38
CA LEU A 17 -14.81 -2.22 -34.58
C LEU A 17 -13.33 -1.95 -34.31
N LEU A 18 -12.47 -2.44 -35.20
CA LEU A 18 -11.02 -2.23 -35.14
C LEU A 18 -10.59 -1.26 -36.23
N ARG A 19 -9.65 -0.37 -35.91
CA ARG A 19 -9.05 0.57 -36.87
C ARG A 19 -7.55 0.27 -37.01
N PRO A 20 -7.03 0.07 -38.23
CA PRO A 20 -5.60 -0.08 -38.43
C PRO A 20 -4.85 1.16 -37.99
N LEU A 21 -3.79 0.98 -37.20
CA LEU A 21 -2.85 2.01 -36.82
C LEU A 21 -1.46 1.61 -37.35
N SER A 22 -0.71 2.54 -37.92
CA SER A 22 0.65 2.24 -38.39
C SER A 22 1.58 2.02 -37.19
N LYS A 23 2.60 1.18 -37.37
CA LYS A 23 3.62 0.96 -36.34
C LYS A 23 4.33 2.25 -35.94
N ASP A 24 4.52 3.16 -36.90
CA ASP A 24 5.19 4.44 -36.65
C ASP A 24 4.29 5.40 -35.85
N ALA A 25 2.99 5.49 -36.18
CA ALA A 25 2.05 6.28 -35.38
C ALA A 25 1.93 5.74 -33.94
N LEU A 26 2.02 4.42 -33.75
CA LEU A 26 2.04 3.80 -32.43
C LEU A 26 3.33 4.13 -31.65
N ARG A 27 4.49 4.14 -32.31
CA ARG A 27 5.78 4.50 -31.69
C ARG A 27 5.84 5.97 -31.29
N GLU A 28 5.35 6.88 -32.14
CA GLU A 28 5.28 8.32 -31.83
C GLU A 28 4.31 8.60 -30.67
N ALA A 29 3.19 7.89 -30.58
CA ALA A 29 2.32 7.99 -29.42
C ALA A 29 3.02 7.51 -28.13
N ALA A 30 3.84 6.46 -28.22
CA ALA A 30 4.60 5.93 -27.09
C ALA A 30 5.80 6.83 -26.69
N SER A 31 6.42 7.55 -27.62
CA SER A 31 7.60 8.40 -27.36
C SER A 31 7.28 9.60 -26.45
N THR A 32 6.01 10.00 -26.37
CA THR A 32 5.54 11.06 -25.45
C THR A 32 5.55 10.59 -24.00
N ALA A 33 5.48 9.27 -23.76
CA ALA A 33 5.75 8.65 -22.46
C ALA A 33 7.25 8.35 -22.36
N ARG A 34 8.03 9.38 -22.01
CA ARG A 34 9.47 9.25 -21.69
C ARG A 34 9.74 7.98 -20.89
N ASP A 35 10.74 7.21 -21.31
CA ASP A 35 11.36 6.06 -20.64
C ASP A 35 10.62 5.63 -19.36
N GLY A 36 9.64 4.74 -19.52
CA GLY A 36 8.61 4.39 -18.53
C GLY A 36 9.08 3.72 -17.24
N LEU A 37 10.30 3.99 -16.78
CA LEU A 37 10.83 3.58 -15.49
C LEU A 37 10.79 4.77 -14.53
N PHE A 38 9.67 4.87 -13.82
CA PHE A 38 9.57 5.74 -12.64
C PHE A 38 10.25 5.03 -11.45
N ARG A 39 11.06 5.77 -10.68
CA ARG A 39 11.67 5.27 -9.44
C ARG A 39 11.07 6.00 -8.25
N VAL A 40 10.86 5.28 -7.16
CA VAL A 40 10.53 5.90 -5.87
C VAL A 40 11.73 6.74 -5.41
N ALA A 41 11.53 8.06 -5.31
CA ALA A 41 12.49 8.98 -4.73
C ALA A 41 11.99 9.37 -3.33
N TRP A 42 12.70 8.91 -2.30
CA TRP A 42 12.47 9.32 -0.92
C TRP A 42 13.28 10.61 -0.68
N ASN A 43 12.60 11.75 -0.58
CA ASN A 43 13.25 13.02 -0.24
C ASN A 43 13.29 13.18 1.28
N THR A 44 14.46 13.45 1.84
CA THR A 44 14.59 13.75 3.26
C THR A 44 13.99 15.12 3.54
N LEU A 45 13.06 15.19 4.48
CA LEU A 45 12.59 16.46 5.00
C LEU A 45 13.63 17.00 5.98
N PRO A 46 13.90 18.33 6.01
CA PRO A 46 14.75 18.92 7.03
C PRO A 46 14.22 18.53 8.40
N ALA A 47 15.10 18.05 9.28
CA ALA A 47 14.75 17.88 10.68
C ALA A 47 14.33 19.26 11.18
N THR A 48 13.05 19.40 11.50
CA THR A 48 12.60 20.57 12.26
C THR A 48 13.11 20.31 13.67
N ASP A 49 13.75 21.29 14.32
CA ASP A 49 14.03 21.22 15.75
C ASP A 49 12.70 21.29 16.50
N THR A 50 11.94 20.19 16.43
CA THR A 50 10.62 20.07 17.03
C THR A 50 10.79 19.69 18.49
N THR A 51 10.25 20.55 19.37
CA THR A 51 9.80 20.18 20.71
C THR A 51 9.16 18.79 20.70
N ALA A 52 9.38 18.01 21.77
CA ALA A 52 8.87 16.65 21.92
C ALA A 52 7.43 16.52 21.41
N THR A 53 7.20 15.57 20.49
CA THR A 53 5.87 15.27 19.95
C THR A 53 4.94 14.86 21.09
N ASP A 54 3.76 15.49 21.17
CA ASP A 54 2.70 15.03 22.08
C ASP A 54 2.08 13.75 21.52
N THR A 55 2.41 12.64 22.16
CA THR A 55 2.01 11.27 21.83
C THR A 55 0.82 10.81 22.67
N THR A 56 0.22 11.71 23.47
CA THR A 56 -0.94 11.39 24.29
C THR A 56 -2.08 10.86 23.40
N GLY A 57 -2.59 9.67 23.74
CA GLY A 57 -3.67 9.02 22.98
C GLY A 57 -3.22 8.31 21.71
N TRP A 58 -1.92 8.13 21.50
CA TRP A 58 -1.39 7.21 20.51
C TRP A 58 -1.50 5.76 21.00
N ALA A 59 -1.79 4.85 20.07
CA ALA A 59 -1.71 3.41 20.30
C ALA A 59 -0.48 2.84 19.61
N VAL A 60 0.34 2.07 20.32
CA VAL A 60 1.52 1.39 19.79
C VAL A 60 1.25 -0.10 19.76
N VAL A 61 1.39 -0.72 18.59
CA VAL A 61 1.24 -2.17 18.38
C VAL A 61 2.57 -2.72 17.90
N GLY A 62 3.17 -3.60 18.68
CA GLY A 62 4.51 -4.15 18.41
C GLY A 62 5.46 -3.95 19.59
N ASP A 63 6.76 -4.14 19.35
CA ASP A 63 7.83 -4.13 20.36
C ASP A 63 8.50 -2.76 20.57
N VAL A 64 8.12 -1.75 19.78
CA VAL A 64 8.59 -0.37 19.98
C VAL A 64 7.95 0.27 21.20
N THR A 65 8.74 1.06 21.92
CA THR A 65 8.25 1.91 23.02
C THR A 65 8.25 3.36 22.57
N VAL A 66 7.14 4.05 22.77
CA VAL A 66 6.99 5.49 22.52
C VAL A 66 6.51 6.12 23.82
N ASP A 67 7.28 7.07 24.36
CA ASP A 67 6.92 7.78 25.58
C ASP A 67 5.55 8.43 25.42
N GLY A 68 4.68 8.33 26.43
CA GLY A 68 3.33 8.92 26.41
C GLY A 68 2.26 8.16 25.59
N ALA A 69 2.65 7.11 24.85
CA ALA A 69 1.72 6.28 24.09
C ALA A 69 1.30 5.02 24.86
N THR A 70 0.10 4.51 24.56
CA THR A 70 -0.41 3.26 25.15
C THR A 70 -0.01 2.08 24.29
N ARG A 71 0.56 1.03 24.89
CA ARG A 71 0.99 -0.18 24.17
C ARG A 71 -0.11 -1.24 24.16
N HIS A 72 -0.34 -1.82 22.99
CA HIS A 72 -1.28 -2.90 22.75
C HIS A 72 -0.57 -4.09 22.12
N ALA A 73 -1.06 -5.30 22.42
CA ALA A 73 -0.49 -6.54 21.88
C ALA A 73 -0.81 -6.73 20.38
N SER A 74 -1.93 -6.19 19.92
CA SER A 74 -2.44 -6.32 18.55
C SER A 74 -3.40 -5.19 18.20
N LEU A 75 -3.74 -5.05 16.92
CA LEU A 75 -4.77 -4.12 16.46
C LEU A 75 -6.18 -4.49 16.99
N ASP A 76 -6.46 -5.78 17.20
CA ASP A 76 -7.69 -6.22 17.86
C ASP A 76 -7.80 -5.72 19.31
N ALA A 77 -6.67 -5.70 20.03
CA ALA A 77 -6.64 -5.18 21.39
C ALA A 77 -6.92 -3.66 21.42
N VAL A 78 -6.45 -2.92 20.40
CA VAL A 78 -6.80 -1.49 20.22
C VAL A 78 -8.30 -1.35 19.97
N ARG A 79 -8.87 -2.18 19.07
CA ARG A 79 -10.29 -2.14 18.73
C ARG A 79 -11.20 -2.47 19.92
N ALA A 80 -10.81 -3.44 20.75
CA ALA A 80 -11.58 -3.88 21.90
C ALA A 80 -11.70 -2.82 23.01
N GLU A 81 -10.74 -1.88 23.10
CA GLU A 81 -10.77 -0.77 24.07
C GLU A 81 -11.90 0.23 23.78
N GLY A 82 -12.44 0.23 22.55
CA GLY A 82 -13.59 1.04 22.16
C GLY A 82 -13.28 2.53 21.96
N SER A 83 -12.11 3.01 22.38
CA SER A 83 -11.57 4.31 21.97
C SER A 83 -10.83 4.20 20.65
N VAL A 84 -11.13 5.09 19.69
CA VAL A 84 -10.40 5.17 18.42
C VAL A 84 -9.20 6.11 18.59
N PRO A 85 -7.96 5.60 18.61
CA PRO A 85 -6.79 6.45 18.71
C PRO A 85 -6.63 7.32 17.46
N ARG A 86 -6.08 8.53 17.64
CA ARG A 86 -5.78 9.41 16.51
C ARG A 86 -4.62 8.93 15.65
N THR A 87 -3.70 8.20 16.28
CA THR A 87 -2.48 7.69 15.65
C THR A 87 -2.24 6.26 16.14
N VAL A 88 -1.98 5.35 15.22
CA VAL A 88 -1.51 4.00 15.52
C VAL A 88 -0.11 3.84 14.96
N VAL A 89 0.84 3.49 15.82
CA VAL A 89 2.20 3.11 15.41
C VAL A 89 2.26 1.60 15.42
N PHE A 90 2.42 1.01 14.23
CA PHE A 90 2.54 -0.44 14.07
C PHE A 90 3.97 -0.78 13.66
N THR A 91 4.59 -1.69 14.41
CA THR A 91 5.89 -2.25 14.06
C THR A 91 5.68 -3.66 13.52
N PRO A 92 5.63 -3.84 12.19
CA PRO A 92 5.49 -5.16 11.60
C PRO A 92 6.73 -6.01 11.92
N PRO A 93 6.58 -7.33 12.06
CA PRO A 93 7.73 -8.22 12.16
C PRO A 93 8.59 -8.08 10.89
N VAL A 94 9.92 -8.08 11.07
CA VAL A 94 10.85 -8.08 9.94
C VAL A 94 10.73 -9.44 9.25
N PRO A 95 10.32 -9.49 7.97
CA PRO A 95 10.13 -10.76 7.30
C PRO A 95 11.46 -11.44 6.95
N ASP A 96 11.48 -12.76 7.04
CA ASP A 96 12.52 -13.58 6.42
C ASP A 96 12.20 -13.77 4.92
N GLY A 97 13.13 -13.41 4.01
CA GLY A 97 12.98 -13.67 2.57
C GLY A 97 12.59 -12.46 1.72
N ASP A 98 11.78 -12.67 0.67
CA ASP A 98 11.41 -11.62 -0.28
C ASP A 98 10.52 -10.56 0.37
N VAL A 99 11.10 -9.37 0.58
CA VAL A 99 10.54 -8.29 1.40
C VAL A 99 9.14 -7.85 0.96
N PRO A 100 8.79 -7.70 -0.34
CA PRO A 100 7.46 -7.24 -0.75
C PRO A 100 6.35 -8.25 -0.44
N GLU A 101 6.54 -9.53 -0.76
CA GLU A 101 5.51 -10.56 -0.54
C GLU A 101 5.29 -10.80 0.96
N ALA A 102 6.39 -10.81 1.72
CA ALA A 102 6.32 -10.98 3.15
C ALA A 102 5.75 -9.74 3.86
N ALA A 103 6.01 -8.52 3.37
CA ALA A 103 5.35 -7.31 3.85
C ALA A 103 3.84 -7.31 3.56
N HIS A 104 3.41 -7.75 2.35
CA HIS A 104 1.99 -7.89 2.03
C HIS A 104 1.29 -8.92 2.91
N THR A 105 1.97 -10.04 3.20
CA THR A 105 1.44 -11.09 4.09
C THR A 105 1.32 -10.58 5.52
N ALA A 106 2.38 -9.97 6.06
CA ALA A 106 2.36 -9.40 7.41
C ALA A 106 1.28 -8.32 7.60
N LEU A 107 1.05 -7.47 6.59
CA LEU A 107 -0.02 -6.47 6.65
C LEU A 107 -1.42 -7.12 6.58
N ARG A 108 -1.59 -8.15 5.74
CA ARG A 108 -2.86 -8.88 5.64
C ARG A 108 -3.20 -9.61 6.94
N ASP A 109 -2.21 -10.19 7.61
CA ASP A 109 -2.41 -10.90 8.87
C ASP A 109 -2.68 -9.94 10.05
N ALA A 110 -2.28 -8.67 9.92
CA ALA A 110 -2.49 -7.66 10.95
C ALA A 110 -3.85 -6.95 10.87
N LEU A 111 -4.53 -6.93 9.72
CA LEU A 111 -5.77 -6.17 9.44
C LEU A 111 -6.99 -7.07 9.25
#